data_AF-A0A9W9EGV3-F1
#
_entry.id   AF-A0A9W9EGV3-F1
#
_cell.length_a   1.000
_cell.length_b   1.000
_cell.length_c   1.000
_cell.angle_alpha   90.00
_cell.angle_beta   90.00
_cell.angle_gamma   90.00
#
_symmetry.space_group_name_H-M   'P 1'
#
loop_
_entity.id
_entity.type
_entity.pdbx_description
1 polymer ?
#
loop_
_entity_poly.entity_id
_entity_poly.type
_entity_poly.pdbx_seq_one_letter_code
_entity_poly.pdbx_strand_id
1 'polypeptide(L)'
;MHLRPDHAVRDLPTLHAFIHAHPLGVLTTSIPSENHPTLQCSHIPWVLDSEDTETAHGTENRPALGVLRGHIARQNPQSQAIVEAVTTTTSSETPASATSNTIKEYTLPDDVLIVFTSPIDHYITPHFYTESKPATGKVAPTWNYAAVQVYGRATIYHDSKEEATAAFLRGQISDLARLGEVGVMGFDENTTEENQSKKKSQQQGQQQSGRSSESAPAPWKIADAPAGYIAVLLKNIVGMRIEIVRIEGRFKVSQERPVNDRGGVVEGLERMQTARAKEMADFVRRGRL
;
A
#
# COMPACT_ATOMS: atom_id res chain seq x y z
N MET A 1 17.60 4.14 15.32
CA MET A 1 18.57 3.90 14.22
C MET A 1 18.83 5.23 13.53
N HIS A 2 20.09 5.70 13.48
CA HIS A 2 20.46 6.96 12.82
C HIS A 2 20.20 6.87 11.31
N LEU A 3 19.43 7.81 10.76
CA LEU A 3 19.20 7.94 9.31
C LEU A 3 20.11 9.03 8.78
N ARG A 4 21.00 8.67 7.83
CA ARG A 4 21.86 9.67 7.18
C ARG A 4 20.97 10.62 6.36
N PRO A 5 21.20 11.94 6.39
CA PRO A 5 20.40 12.90 5.63
C PRO A 5 20.26 12.54 4.15
N ASP A 6 21.34 12.08 3.52
CA ASP A 6 21.35 11.70 2.10
C ASP A 6 20.37 10.56 1.75
N HIS A 7 20.01 9.72 2.72
CA HIS A 7 19.11 8.58 2.55
C HIS A 7 17.68 8.89 2.97
N ALA A 8 17.47 10.00 3.69
CA ALA A 8 16.18 10.39 4.21
C ALA A 8 15.32 11.04 3.12
N VAL A 9 14.13 10.50 2.88
CA VAL A 9 13.14 11.10 2.00
C VAL A 9 11.97 11.58 2.84
N ARG A 10 11.66 12.88 2.71
CA ARG A 10 10.60 13.57 3.45
C ARG A 10 9.57 14.24 2.53
N ASP A 11 9.82 14.22 1.22
CA ASP A 11 8.93 14.78 0.22
C ASP A 11 7.65 13.93 0.12
N LEU A 12 6.52 14.50 0.55
CA LEU A 12 5.26 13.76 0.66
C LEU A 12 4.78 13.19 -0.69
N PRO A 13 4.80 13.94 -1.83
CA PRO A 13 4.46 13.38 -3.13
C PRO A 13 5.30 12.16 -3.50
N THR A 14 6.62 12.21 -3.26
CA THR A 14 7.51 11.05 -3.50
C THR A 14 7.14 9.86 -2.62
N LEU A 15 6.81 10.08 -1.34
CA LEU A 15 6.44 9.02 -0.40
C LEU A 15 5.09 8.39 -0.76
N HIS A 16 4.10 9.20 -1.16
CA HIS A 16 2.80 8.73 -1.65
C HIS A 16 2.96 7.95 -2.95
N ALA A 17 3.72 8.47 -3.92
CA ALA A 17 4.00 7.77 -5.18
C ALA A 17 4.67 6.41 -4.95
N PHE A 18 5.59 6.32 -3.98
CA PHE A 18 6.20 5.05 -3.59
C PHE A 18 5.17 4.05 -3.04
N ILE A 19 4.27 4.49 -2.16
CA ILE A 19 3.20 3.62 -1.63
C ILE A 19 2.25 3.17 -2.74
N HIS A 20 1.89 4.06 -3.67
CA HIS A 20 1.06 3.70 -4.82
C HIS A 20 1.73 2.66 -5.73
N ALA A 21 3.05 2.77 -5.97
CA ALA A 21 3.80 1.81 -6.75
C ALA A 21 4.03 0.47 -6.02
N HIS A 22 3.98 0.48 -4.68
CA HIS A 22 4.25 -0.68 -3.82
C HIS A 22 3.18 -0.83 -2.73
N PRO A 23 1.91 -1.11 -3.08
CA PRO A 23 0.79 -1.00 -2.14
C PRO A 23 0.70 -2.16 -1.13
N LEU A 24 1.50 -3.21 -1.28
CA LEU A 24 1.57 -4.31 -0.32
C LEU A 24 2.48 -3.93 0.86
N GLY A 25 1.89 -3.53 1.98
CA GLY A 25 2.60 -3.13 3.20
C GLY A 25 2.54 -4.18 4.29
N VAL A 26 3.52 -4.17 5.19
CA VAL A 26 3.55 -5.02 6.38
C VAL A 26 3.04 -4.24 7.59
N LEU A 27 1.86 -4.58 8.09
CA LEU A 27 1.30 -4.02 9.32
C LEU A 27 1.95 -4.68 10.53
N THR A 28 2.57 -3.88 11.39
CA THR A 28 3.12 -4.28 12.68
C THR A 28 2.33 -3.66 13.82
N THR A 29 1.90 -4.49 14.76
CA THR A 29 1.21 -4.08 15.99
C THR A 29 1.92 -4.68 17.21
N SER A 30 1.90 -3.95 18.33
CA SER A 30 2.38 -4.42 19.64
C SER A 30 1.23 -4.37 20.64
N ILE A 31 0.37 -5.39 20.64
CA ILE A 31 -0.86 -5.42 21.43
C ILE A 31 -0.75 -6.56 22.44
N PRO A 32 -0.68 -6.29 23.75
CA PRO A 32 -0.76 -7.34 24.76
C PRO A 32 -2.07 -8.13 24.62
N SER A 33 -1.99 -9.46 24.55
CA SER A 33 -3.14 -10.36 24.50
C SER A 33 -2.80 -11.63 25.28
N GLU A 34 -3.80 -12.20 25.94
CA GLU A 34 -3.69 -13.51 26.60
C GLU A 34 -3.73 -14.66 25.58
N ASN A 35 -4.34 -14.42 24.41
CA ASN A 35 -4.61 -15.43 23.39
C ASN A 35 -3.62 -15.39 22.22
N HIS A 36 -2.88 -14.28 22.04
CA HIS A 36 -2.05 -14.03 20.87
C HIS A 36 -0.70 -13.42 21.22
N PRO A 37 0.35 -13.61 20.39
CA PRO A 37 1.64 -12.94 20.60
C PRO A 37 1.51 -11.42 20.64
N THR A 38 2.29 -10.76 21.49
CA THR A 38 2.27 -9.29 21.62
C THR A 38 2.66 -8.59 20.33
N LEU A 39 3.78 -9.00 19.73
CA LEU A 39 4.27 -8.47 18.46
C LEU A 39 3.79 -9.34 17.31
N GLN A 40 3.04 -8.74 16.39
CA GLN A 40 2.48 -9.42 15.23
C GLN A 40 2.70 -8.61 13.96
N CYS A 41 2.82 -9.31 12.84
CA CYS A 41 3.00 -8.72 11.52
C CYS A 41 2.13 -9.44 10.48
N SER A 42 1.44 -8.69 9.62
CA SER A 42 0.68 -9.23 8.49
C SER A 42 0.88 -8.38 7.24
N HIS A 43 0.96 -9.03 6.08
CA HIS A 43 0.97 -8.36 4.79
C HIS A 43 -0.46 -7.95 4.44
N ILE A 44 -0.67 -6.68 4.13
CA ILE A 44 -1.97 -6.10 3.80
C ILE A 44 -1.81 -5.24 2.54
N PRO A 45 -2.64 -5.44 1.50
CA PRO A 45 -2.77 -4.48 0.42
C PRO A 45 -3.46 -3.20 0.94
N TRP A 46 -2.79 -2.07 0.75
CA TRP A 46 -3.27 -0.77 1.22
C TRP A 46 -3.73 0.11 0.07
N VAL A 47 -4.84 0.79 0.27
CA VAL A 47 -5.29 1.93 -0.54
C VAL A 47 -4.89 3.20 0.20
N LEU A 48 -4.17 4.09 -0.47
CA LEU A 48 -3.79 5.40 0.08
C LEU A 48 -4.75 6.47 -0.44
N ASP A 49 -5.42 7.15 0.47
CA ASP A 49 -6.21 8.35 0.19
C ASP A 49 -5.37 9.60 0.52
N SER A 50 -4.91 10.30 -0.51
CA SER A 50 -4.15 11.58 -0.46
C SER A 50 -5.00 12.76 -0.97
N GLU A 51 -4.59 14.02 -0.81
CA GLU A 51 -5.37 15.17 -1.31
C GLU A 51 -5.76 15.07 -2.80
N ASP A 52 -4.94 14.42 -3.62
CA ASP A 52 -5.15 14.22 -5.06
C ASP A 52 -6.10 13.05 -5.41
N THR A 53 -6.53 12.25 -4.44
CA THR A 53 -7.47 11.14 -4.71
C THR A 53 -8.91 11.64 -4.66
N GLU A 54 -9.54 11.71 -5.84
CA GLU A 54 -10.99 11.82 -5.97
C GLU A 54 -11.65 10.62 -5.30
N THR A 55 -12.25 10.84 -4.13
CA THR A 55 -13.12 9.87 -3.48
C THR A 55 -14.56 10.36 -3.54
N ALA A 56 -15.52 9.44 -3.52
CA ALA A 56 -16.95 9.75 -3.54
C ALA A 56 -17.45 10.56 -2.32
N HIS A 57 -16.57 10.95 -1.38
CA HIS A 57 -16.92 11.55 -0.10
C HIS A 57 -16.34 12.97 0.13
N GLY A 58 -15.87 13.64 -0.92
CA GLY A 58 -15.44 15.05 -0.86
C GLY A 58 -14.07 15.28 -0.21
N THR A 59 -13.56 16.51 -0.36
CA THR A 59 -12.21 16.93 0.06
C THR A 59 -12.18 17.61 1.44
N GLU A 60 -13.32 17.80 2.09
CA GLU A 60 -13.39 18.53 3.35
C GLU A 60 -12.87 17.67 4.52
N ASN A 61 -11.88 18.21 5.24
CA ASN A 61 -11.34 17.67 6.51
C ASN A 61 -10.49 16.39 6.44
N ARG A 62 -9.74 16.16 5.34
CA ARG A 62 -8.80 15.03 5.22
C ARG A 62 -7.50 15.29 6.02
N PRO A 63 -6.92 14.29 6.71
CA PRO A 63 -5.62 14.43 7.38
C PRO A 63 -4.51 14.81 6.38
N ALA A 64 -3.70 15.81 6.73
CA ALA A 64 -2.69 16.40 5.84
C ALA A 64 -1.64 15.41 5.30
N LEU A 65 -1.36 14.32 6.03
CA LEU A 65 -0.39 13.30 5.62
C LEU A 65 -1.01 12.14 4.80
N GLY A 66 -2.34 12.11 4.69
CA GLY A 66 -3.11 11.05 4.05
C GLY A 66 -3.64 9.98 5.00
N VAL A 67 -4.40 9.04 4.44
CA VAL A 67 -5.04 7.93 5.16
C VAL A 67 -4.79 6.63 4.42
N LEU A 68 -4.40 5.57 5.13
CA LEU A 68 -4.36 4.22 4.55
C LEU A 68 -5.62 3.44 4.92
N ARG A 69 -6.22 2.78 3.94
CA ARG A 69 -7.31 1.82 4.15
C ARG A 69 -6.86 0.43 3.79
N GLY A 70 -7.14 -0.50 4.69
CA GLY A 70 -6.77 -1.90 4.58
C GLY A 70 -7.87 -2.80 5.13
N HIS A 71 -7.74 -4.09 4.88
CA HIS A 71 -8.52 -5.10 5.58
C HIS A 71 -7.70 -6.37 5.78
N ILE A 72 -8.11 -7.17 6.76
CA ILE A 72 -7.47 -8.43 7.12
C ILE A 72 -8.54 -9.48 7.41
N ALA A 73 -8.26 -10.76 7.16
CA ALA A 73 -9.19 -11.83 7.48
C ALA A 73 -9.45 -11.88 9.00
N ARG A 74 -10.72 -12.04 9.39
CA ARG A 74 -11.15 -12.14 10.81
C ARG A 74 -10.54 -13.34 11.55
N GLN A 75 -10.15 -14.38 10.81
CA GLN A 75 -9.46 -15.55 11.36
C GLN A 75 -7.96 -15.31 11.60
N ASN A 76 -7.41 -14.17 11.16
CA ASN A 76 -6.02 -13.85 11.41
C ASN A 76 -5.82 -13.51 12.91
N PRO A 77 -4.87 -14.14 13.63
CA PRO A 77 -4.59 -13.86 15.03
C PRO A 77 -4.34 -12.38 15.35
N GLN A 78 -3.71 -11.65 14.44
CA GLN A 78 -3.47 -10.22 14.62
C GLN A 78 -4.78 -9.43 14.62
N SER A 79 -5.73 -9.80 13.75
CA SER A 79 -7.04 -9.16 13.71
C SER A 79 -7.86 -9.46 14.98
N GLN A 80 -7.71 -10.67 15.53
CA GLN A 80 -8.39 -11.07 16.76
C GLN A 80 -7.86 -10.26 17.96
N ALA A 81 -6.53 -10.17 18.10
CA ALA A 81 -5.90 -9.35 19.13
C ALA A 81 -6.29 -7.85 19.01
N ILE A 82 -6.35 -7.31 17.79
CA ILE A 82 -6.81 -5.93 17.54
C ILE A 82 -8.25 -5.74 18.01
N VAL A 83 -9.16 -6.64 17.62
CA VAL A 83 -10.59 -6.54 17.98
C VAL A 83 -10.80 -6.70 19.48
N GLU A 84 -10.10 -7.63 20.14
CA GLU A 84 -10.11 -7.81 21.59
C GLU A 84 -9.70 -6.51 22.31
N ALA A 85 -8.60 -5.89 21.87
CA ALA A 85 -8.06 -4.67 22.46
C ALA A 85 -9.06 -3.51 22.38
N VAL A 86 -9.56 -3.19 21.18
CA VAL A 86 -10.51 -2.07 21.02
C VAL A 86 -11.84 -2.32 21.72
N THR A 87 -12.32 -3.57 21.76
CA THR A 87 -13.58 -3.90 22.46
C THR A 87 -13.46 -3.73 23.97
N THR A 88 -12.30 -4.09 24.54
CA THR A 88 -12.01 -3.94 25.96
C THR A 88 -11.94 -2.47 26.36
N THR A 89 -11.23 -1.66 25.57
CA THR A 89 -11.11 -0.22 25.81
C THR A 89 -12.48 0.47 25.77
N THR A 90 -13.28 0.24 24.72
CA THR A 90 -14.60 0.89 24.59
C THR A 90 -15.59 0.45 25.68
N SER A 91 -15.46 -0.75 26.25
CA SER A 91 -16.33 -1.23 27.34
C SER A 91 -15.99 -0.60 28.71
N SER A 92 -14.77 -0.05 28.85
CA SER A 92 -14.29 0.56 30.10
C SER A 92 -14.60 2.06 30.21
N GLU A 93 -15.05 2.71 29.14
CA GLU A 93 -15.48 4.11 29.15
C GLU A 93 -16.91 4.23 29.70
N THR A 94 -17.04 4.83 30.89
CA THR A 94 -18.35 5.14 31.51
C THR A 94 -19.16 6.06 30.58
N PRO A 95 -20.46 5.81 30.32
CA PRO A 95 -21.24 6.62 29.39
C PRO A 95 -21.49 8.02 29.99
N ALA A 96 -20.62 8.97 29.66
CA ALA A 96 -20.86 10.38 29.92
C ALA A 96 -21.96 10.86 28.97
N SER A 97 -23.17 11.06 29.51
CA SER A 97 -24.32 11.72 28.89
C SER A 97 -24.67 11.27 27.47
N ALA A 98 -25.62 10.34 27.37
CA ALA A 98 -26.28 9.94 26.13
C ALA A 98 -27.13 11.08 25.53
N THR A 99 -26.46 12.08 24.97
CA THR A 99 -27.04 13.13 24.12
C THR A 99 -26.06 13.45 23.00
N SER A 100 -25.84 12.49 22.10
CA SER A 100 -25.42 12.76 20.72
C SER A 100 -25.53 11.47 19.89
N ASN A 101 -25.84 11.61 18.60
CA ASN A 101 -25.78 10.58 17.56
C ASN A 101 -24.31 10.18 17.27
N THR A 102 -23.51 9.93 18.30
CA THR A 102 -22.08 9.68 18.17
C THR A 102 -21.87 8.28 17.60
N ILE A 103 -21.26 8.21 16.42
CA ILE A 103 -20.81 6.96 15.80
C ILE A 103 -19.79 6.34 16.76
N LYS A 104 -19.99 5.07 17.12
CA LYS A 104 -19.05 4.33 17.96
C LYS A 104 -17.74 4.13 17.20
N GLU A 105 -16.64 4.59 17.77
CA GLU A 105 -15.31 4.50 17.15
C GLU A 105 -14.43 3.53 17.94
N TYR A 106 -13.81 2.59 17.23
CA TYR A 106 -12.94 1.57 17.82
C TYR A 106 -11.48 1.87 17.44
N THR A 107 -10.80 2.67 18.24
CA THR A 107 -9.44 3.13 17.93
C THR A 107 -8.43 2.44 18.82
N LEU A 108 -7.31 1.99 18.25
CA LEU A 108 -6.19 1.49 19.04
C LEU A 108 -5.54 2.64 19.84
N PRO A 109 -5.17 2.41 21.11
CA PRO A 109 -4.59 3.46 21.94
C PRO A 109 -3.18 3.88 21.48
N ASP A 110 -2.43 2.93 20.92
CA ASP A 110 -1.06 3.13 20.44
C ASP A 110 -1.02 3.17 18.90
N ASP A 111 -0.01 3.88 18.36
CA ASP A 111 0.25 3.92 16.93
C ASP A 111 0.63 2.53 16.40
N VAL A 112 0.22 2.25 15.16
CA VAL A 112 0.69 1.09 14.39
C VAL A 112 1.83 1.50 13.46
N LEU A 113 2.65 0.54 13.05
CA LEU A 113 3.68 0.72 12.02
C LEU A 113 3.30 -0.05 10.75
N ILE A 114 3.39 0.59 9.60
CA ILE A 114 3.28 -0.07 8.29
C ILE A 114 4.56 0.18 7.52
N VAL A 115 5.17 -0.88 7.01
CA VAL A 115 6.38 -0.80 6.19
C VAL A 115 6.07 -1.22 4.76
N PHE A 116 6.36 -0.32 3.83
CA PHE A 116 6.34 -0.57 2.39
C PHE A 116 7.76 -0.72 1.90
N THR A 117 8.06 -1.78 1.16
CA THR A 117 9.42 -2.07 0.65
C THR A 117 9.38 -2.22 -0.85
N SER A 118 10.35 -1.61 -1.55
CA SER A 118 10.55 -1.88 -2.96
C SER A 118 11.01 -3.33 -3.12
N PRO A 119 10.54 -4.07 -4.14
CA PRO A 119 11.09 -5.39 -4.47
C PRO A 119 12.51 -5.31 -5.06
N ILE A 120 12.97 -4.09 -5.35
CA ILE A 120 14.25 -3.82 -6.00
C ILE A 120 15.25 -3.38 -4.93
N ASP A 121 16.04 -4.35 -4.48
CA ASP A 121 17.18 -4.14 -3.63
C ASP A 121 18.39 -4.92 -4.19
N HIS A 122 19.62 -4.52 -3.85
CA HIS A 122 20.80 -5.22 -4.35
C HIS A 122 22.02 -5.04 -3.44
N TYR A 123 22.78 -6.12 -3.29
CA TYR A 123 24.11 -6.08 -2.67
C TYR A 123 25.10 -5.32 -3.55
N ILE A 124 25.79 -4.34 -2.98
CA ILE A 124 26.83 -3.56 -3.66
C ILE A 124 28.19 -3.98 -3.12
N THR A 125 28.95 -4.64 -3.99
CA THR A 125 30.31 -5.07 -3.69
C THR A 125 31.28 -3.88 -3.79
N PRO A 126 32.29 -3.78 -2.90
CA PRO A 126 33.31 -2.74 -3.03
C PRO A 126 34.13 -2.83 -4.32
N HIS A 127 34.10 -3.97 -5.03
CA HIS A 127 34.72 -4.09 -6.35
C HIS A 127 34.14 -3.14 -7.40
N PHE A 128 32.93 -2.61 -7.18
CA PHE A 128 32.33 -1.64 -8.07
C PHE A 128 32.82 -0.20 -7.84
N TYR A 129 33.50 0.09 -6.73
CA TYR A 129 34.02 1.43 -6.45
C TYR A 129 35.35 1.65 -7.19
N THR A 130 35.31 2.40 -8.29
CA THR A 130 36.44 2.62 -9.20
C THR A 130 37.36 3.75 -8.77
N GLU A 131 36.94 4.60 -7.84
CA GLU A 131 37.73 5.72 -7.30
C GLU A 131 38.17 5.44 -5.86
N SER A 132 37.23 5.20 -4.94
CA SER A 132 37.56 5.13 -3.51
C SER A 132 38.38 3.90 -3.13
N LYS A 133 38.11 2.75 -3.76
CA LYS A 133 38.81 1.49 -3.47
C LYS A 133 40.28 1.54 -3.85
N PRO A 134 40.68 1.89 -5.10
CA PRO A 134 42.10 1.98 -5.43
C PRO A 134 42.80 3.13 -4.71
N ALA A 135 42.11 4.25 -4.42
CA ALA A 135 42.73 5.41 -3.76
C ALA A 135 43.06 5.16 -2.28
N THR A 136 42.16 4.51 -1.53
CA THR A 136 42.31 4.40 -0.06
C THR A 136 42.15 2.99 0.49
N GLY A 137 41.49 2.09 -0.24
CA GLY A 137 41.06 0.78 0.25
C GLY A 137 39.99 0.83 1.36
N LYS A 138 39.62 2.02 1.87
CA LYS A 138 38.68 2.20 2.99
C LYS A 138 37.23 2.16 2.52
N VAL A 139 36.82 1.02 1.98
CA VAL A 139 35.48 0.77 1.46
C VAL A 139 34.90 -0.50 2.07
N ALA A 140 33.57 -0.53 2.25
CA ALA A 140 32.85 -1.65 2.83
C ALA A 140 31.68 -2.07 1.94
N PRO A 141 31.31 -3.36 1.94
CA PRO A 141 30.13 -3.83 1.21
C PRO A 141 28.85 -3.25 1.81
N THR A 142 27.80 -3.14 1.00
CA THR A 142 26.52 -2.61 1.47
C THR A 142 25.34 -3.14 0.67
N TRP A 143 24.13 -2.74 1.06
CA TRP A 143 22.91 -2.98 0.28
C TRP A 143 22.31 -1.64 -0.13
N ASN A 144 21.90 -1.58 -1.39
CA ASN A 144 20.98 -0.57 -1.87
C ASN A 144 19.55 -1.11 -1.77
N TYR A 145 18.62 -0.28 -1.33
CA TYR A 145 17.21 -0.61 -1.14
C TYR A 145 16.38 0.66 -1.02
N ALA A 146 15.06 0.49 -1.04
CA ALA A 146 14.14 1.54 -0.66
C ALA A 146 12.97 1.05 0.17
N ALA A 147 12.57 1.85 1.16
CA ALA A 147 11.40 1.60 1.98
C ALA A 147 10.73 2.90 2.44
N VAL A 148 9.44 2.82 2.72
CA VAL A 148 8.64 3.85 3.39
C VAL A 148 8.03 3.26 4.65
N GLN A 149 8.16 3.98 5.76
CA GLN A 149 7.56 3.64 7.06
C GLN A 149 6.45 4.64 7.36
N VAL A 150 5.25 4.12 7.64
CA VAL A 150 4.08 4.88 8.04
C VAL A 150 3.74 4.52 9.48
N TYR A 151 3.60 5.54 10.32
CA TYR A 151 3.06 5.44 11.66
C TYR A 151 1.69 6.10 11.67
N GLY A 152 0.72 5.49 12.32
CA GLY A 152 -0.63 6.03 12.32
C GLY A 152 -1.53 5.47 13.39
N ARG A 153 -2.61 6.21 13.63
CA ARG A 153 -3.69 5.79 14.54
C ARG A 153 -4.68 4.93 13.77
N ALA A 154 -4.98 3.76 14.31
CA ALA A 154 -5.84 2.79 13.65
C ALA A 154 -7.27 2.83 14.19
N THR A 155 -8.23 3.18 13.34
CA THR A 155 -9.66 2.99 13.57
C THR A 155 -10.10 1.68 12.93
N ILE A 156 -10.79 0.84 13.70
CA ILE A 156 -11.12 -0.54 13.36
C ILE A 156 -12.61 -0.69 13.04
N TYR A 157 -12.91 -1.33 11.91
CA TYR A 157 -14.26 -1.61 11.43
C TYR A 157 -14.50 -3.12 11.48
N HIS A 158 -15.10 -3.61 12.56
CA HIS A 158 -15.22 -5.05 12.81
C HIS A 158 -16.65 -5.55 13.05
N ASP A 159 -17.59 -4.70 13.48
CA ASP A 159 -18.97 -5.11 13.73
C ASP A 159 -19.80 -5.10 12.44
N SER A 160 -20.10 -6.29 11.92
CA SER A 160 -20.91 -6.47 10.72
C SER A 160 -22.36 -5.96 10.83
N LYS A 161 -22.84 -5.62 12.04
CA LYS A 161 -24.17 -5.04 12.27
C LYS A 161 -24.18 -3.52 12.10
N GLU A 162 -23.02 -2.88 12.11
CA GLU A 162 -22.92 -1.43 11.97
C GLU A 162 -22.86 -1.03 10.48
N GLU A 163 -23.74 -0.11 10.07
CA GLU A 163 -23.77 0.36 8.68
C GLU A 163 -22.46 1.06 8.28
N ALA A 164 -21.81 1.76 9.21
CA ALA A 164 -20.51 2.39 8.97
C ALA A 164 -19.42 1.36 8.62
N THR A 165 -19.40 0.20 9.31
CA THR A 165 -18.49 -0.91 9.00
C THR A 165 -18.79 -1.49 7.62
N ALA A 166 -20.07 -1.72 7.30
CA ALA A 166 -20.46 -2.25 6.00
C ALA A 166 -20.11 -1.28 4.85
N ALA A 167 -20.34 0.01 5.02
CA ALA A 167 -20.00 1.05 4.05
C ALA A 167 -18.48 1.15 3.85
N PHE A 168 -17.71 1.21 4.94
CA PHE A 168 -16.25 1.24 4.90
C PHE A 168 -15.69 0.05 4.11
N LEU A 169 -16.11 -1.17 4.47
CA LEU A 169 -15.58 -2.37 3.83
C LEU A 169 -15.97 -2.47 2.34
N ARG A 170 -17.20 -2.07 1.97
CA ARG A 170 -17.62 -2.02 0.56
C ARG A 170 -16.76 -1.05 -0.26
N GLY A 171 -16.53 0.16 0.26
CA GLY A 171 -15.64 1.12 -0.38
C GLY A 171 -14.21 0.56 -0.50
N GLN A 172 -13.69 -0.02 0.58
CA GLN A 172 -12.34 -0.57 0.60
C GLN A 172 -12.12 -1.69 -0.43
N ILE A 173 -13.03 -2.67 -0.52
CA ILE A 173 -12.88 -3.76 -1.49
C ILE A 173 -13.04 -3.27 -2.93
N SER A 174 -13.89 -2.27 -3.16
CA SER A 174 -14.09 -1.66 -4.49
C SER A 174 -12.83 -0.93 -4.94
N ASP A 175 -12.27 -0.10 -4.08
CA ASP A 175 -11.09 0.69 -4.41
C ASP A 175 -9.84 -0.19 -4.53
N LEU A 176 -9.73 -1.24 -3.71
CA LEU A 176 -8.64 -2.21 -3.84
C LEU A 176 -8.74 -3.03 -5.13
N ALA A 177 -9.95 -3.45 -5.52
CA ALA A 177 -10.16 -4.12 -6.80
C ALA A 177 -9.74 -3.21 -7.96
N ARG A 178 -10.15 -1.94 -7.95
CA ARG A 178 -9.73 -0.95 -8.94
C ARG A 178 -8.21 -0.76 -8.96
N LEU A 179 -7.57 -0.65 -7.80
CA LEU A 179 -6.11 -0.56 -7.70
C LEU A 179 -5.42 -1.78 -8.33
N GLY A 180 -5.94 -2.99 -8.11
CA GLY A 180 -5.42 -4.21 -8.71
C GLY A 180 -5.60 -4.26 -10.23
N GLU A 181 -6.83 -4.04 -10.71
CA GLU A 181 -7.19 -4.17 -12.12
C GLU A 181 -6.55 -3.07 -12.98
N VAL A 182 -6.59 -1.82 -12.51
CA VAL A 182 -6.14 -0.66 -13.29
C VAL A 182 -4.70 -0.32 -12.97
N GLY A 183 -4.35 -0.26 -11.67
CA GLY A 183 -3.02 0.15 -11.24
C GLY A 183 -1.95 -0.93 -11.42
N VAL A 184 -2.27 -2.18 -11.08
CA VAL A 184 -1.30 -3.29 -11.14
C VAL A 184 -1.36 -4.04 -12.47
N MET A 185 -2.57 -4.37 -12.96
CA MET A 185 -2.75 -5.12 -14.20
C MET A 185 -2.82 -4.23 -15.45
N GLY A 186 -3.05 -2.92 -15.30
CA GLY A 186 -3.02 -1.97 -16.42
C GLY A 186 -4.25 -2.01 -17.32
N PHE A 187 -5.40 -2.51 -16.84
CA PHE A 187 -6.65 -2.44 -17.61
C PHE A 187 -7.16 -1.00 -17.73
N ASP A 188 -7.69 -0.64 -18.90
CA ASP A 188 -8.27 0.68 -19.14
C ASP A 188 -9.72 0.74 -18.61
N GLU A 189 -9.96 1.66 -17.67
CA GLU A 189 -11.28 1.91 -17.05
C GLU A 189 -12.36 2.24 -18.10
N ASN A 190 -12.00 2.88 -19.20
CA ASN A 190 -12.91 3.35 -20.25
C ASN A 190 -13.40 2.22 -21.18
N THR A 191 -12.74 1.06 -21.17
CA THR A 191 -13.12 -0.11 -21.98
C THR A 191 -14.54 -0.60 -21.66
N THR A 192 -15.03 -0.32 -20.45
CA THR A 192 -16.37 -0.71 -19.99
C THR A 192 -17.48 -0.05 -20.81
N GLU A 193 -17.34 1.23 -21.16
CA GLU A 193 -18.38 2.02 -21.84
C GLU A 193 -18.49 1.69 -23.33
N GLU A 194 -17.34 1.48 -23.98
CA GLU A 194 -17.29 1.05 -25.37
C GLU A 194 -17.89 -0.35 -25.57
N ASN A 195 -17.60 -1.29 -24.67
CA ASN A 195 -18.10 -2.66 -24.79
C ASN A 195 -19.60 -2.77 -24.49
N GLN A 196 -20.16 -1.93 -23.61
CA GLN A 196 -21.61 -1.84 -23.39
C GLN A 196 -22.34 -1.20 -24.60
N SER A 197 -21.75 -0.18 -25.21
CA SER A 197 -22.27 0.44 -26.44
C SER A 197 -22.23 -0.52 -27.64
N LYS A 198 -21.14 -1.29 -27.79
CA LYS A 198 -21.01 -2.33 -28.83
C LYS A 198 -21.98 -3.51 -28.61
N LYS A 199 -22.22 -3.96 -27.37
CA LYS A 199 -23.22 -5.01 -27.07
C LYS A 199 -24.66 -4.58 -27.34
N LYS A 200 -25.04 -3.32 -27.06
CA LYS A 200 -26.36 -2.78 -27.45
C LYS A 200 -26.53 -2.67 -28.97
N SER A 201 -25.44 -2.36 -29.70
CA SER A 201 -25.44 -2.24 -31.15
C SER A 201 -25.49 -3.61 -31.87
N GLN A 202 -24.85 -4.64 -31.31
CA GLN A 202 -24.85 -6.00 -31.85
C GLN A 202 -26.15 -6.78 -31.63
N GLN A 203 -27.05 -6.32 -30.73
CA GLN A 203 -28.38 -6.91 -30.59
C GLN A 203 -29.38 -6.47 -31.68
N GLN A 204 -29.00 -5.56 -32.60
CA GLN A 204 -29.88 -5.08 -33.68
C GLN A 204 -29.39 -5.34 -35.11
N GLY A 205 -28.29 -6.06 -35.33
CA GLY A 205 -27.75 -6.28 -36.69
C GLY A 205 -27.11 -7.64 -36.91
N GLN A 206 -27.60 -8.37 -37.90
CA GLN A 206 -27.12 -9.67 -38.37
C GLN A 206 -25.64 -9.69 -38.80
N GLN A 207 -25.00 -10.82 -38.49
CA GLN A 207 -23.94 -11.54 -39.23
C GLN A 207 -23.03 -10.73 -40.16
N GLN A 208 -21.80 -10.46 -39.69
CA GLN A 208 -20.63 -10.41 -40.58
C GLN A 208 -19.44 -11.14 -39.95
N SER A 209 -18.93 -12.12 -40.70
CA SER A 209 -17.71 -12.87 -40.45
C SER A 209 -16.51 -11.96 -40.72
N GLY A 210 -15.84 -11.54 -39.65
CA GLY A 210 -14.57 -10.83 -39.69
C GLY A 210 -13.76 -11.28 -38.48
N ARG A 211 -12.48 -11.59 -38.71
CA ARG A 211 -11.50 -12.00 -37.68
C ARG A 211 -11.66 -11.09 -36.45
N SER A 212 -12.18 -11.64 -35.35
CA SER A 212 -12.38 -10.91 -34.12
C SER A 212 -11.03 -10.45 -33.60
N SER A 213 -10.72 -9.16 -33.72
CA SER A 213 -9.77 -8.55 -32.80
C SER A 213 -10.38 -8.73 -31.42
N GLU A 214 -9.82 -9.62 -30.60
CA GLU A 214 -10.22 -9.74 -29.19
C GLU A 214 -10.10 -8.35 -28.58
N SER A 215 -11.24 -7.73 -28.28
CA SER A 215 -11.27 -6.51 -27.49
C SER A 215 -10.62 -6.82 -26.15
N ALA A 216 -9.67 -5.99 -25.71
CA ALA A 216 -9.08 -6.13 -24.39
C ALA A 216 -10.19 -6.27 -23.33
N PRO A 217 -10.05 -7.20 -22.37
CA PRO A 217 -11.07 -7.39 -21.35
C PRO A 217 -11.19 -6.13 -20.48
N ALA A 218 -12.42 -5.76 -20.14
CA ALA A 218 -12.69 -4.66 -19.22
C ALA A 218 -12.26 -5.06 -17.79
N PRO A 219 -11.86 -4.09 -16.94
CA PRO A 219 -11.47 -4.37 -15.56
C PRO A 219 -12.63 -4.97 -14.77
N TRP A 220 -12.33 -5.96 -13.95
CA TRP A 220 -13.33 -6.59 -13.08
C TRP A 220 -13.78 -5.63 -11.96
N LYS A 221 -15.08 -5.64 -11.64
CA LYS A 221 -15.66 -4.82 -10.57
C LYS A 221 -16.32 -5.70 -9.53
N ILE A 222 -16.34 -5.24 -8.28
CA ILE A 222 -17.05 -5.93 -7.18
C ILE A 222 -18.52 -6.21 -7.53
N ALA A 223 -19.16 -5.31 -8.29
CA ALA A 223 -20.54 -5.47 -8.76
C ALA A 223 -20.74 -6.62 -9.76
N ASP A 224 -19.67 -7.18 -10.34
CA ASP A 224 -19.73 -8.35 -11.22
C ASP A 224 -19.93 -9.66 -10.42
N ALA A 225 -19.68 -9.65 -9.11
CA ALA A 225 -19.99 -10.76 -8.21
C ALA A 225 -21.42 -10.67 -7.66
N PRO A 226 -22.08 -11.80 -7.33
CA PRO A 226 -23.38 -11.79 -6.68
C PRO A 226 -23.37 -11.03 -5.35
N ALA A 227 -24.28 -10.08 -5.18
CA ALA A 227 -24.32 -9.21 -3.99
C ALA A 227 -24.39 -9.98 -2.66
N GLY A 228 -25.17 -11.07 -2.61
CA GLY A 228 -25.27 -11.93 -1.43
C GLY A 228 -23.94 -12.64 -1.11
N TYR A 229 -23.14 -12.97 -2.12
CA TYR A 229 -21.82 -13.56 -1.93
C TYR A 229 -20.82 -12.54 -1.34
N ILE A 230 -20.78 -11.33 -1.90
CA ILE A 230 -19.95 -10.23 -1.35
C ILE A 230 -20.36 -9.91 0.10
N ALA A 231 -21.66 -9.86 0.40
CA ALA A 231 -22.14 -9.62 1.76
C ALA A 231 -21.67 -10.67 2.77
N VAL A 232 -21.47 -11.93 2.36
CA VAL A 232 -20.89 -12.99 3.20
C VAL A 232 -19.38 -12.77 3.37
N LEU A 233 -18.65 -12.46 2.30
CA LEU A 233 -17.20 -12.21 2.37
C LEU A 233 -16.86 -11.03 3.29
N LEU A 234 -17.65 -9.97 3.24
CA LEU A 234 -17.50 -8.79 4.10
C LEU A 234 -17.56 -9.13 5.59
N LYS A 235 -18.35 -10.13 6.00
CA LYS A 235 -18.42 -10.58 7.40
C LYS A 235 -17.14 -11.28 7.86
N ASN A 236 -16.35 -11.81 6.92
CA ASN A 236 -15.14 -12.58 7.21
C ASN A 236 -13.86 -11.74 7.27
N ILE A 237 -13.98 -10.42 7.12
CA ILE A 237 -12.84 -9.50 7.19
C ILE A 237 -13.07 -8.43 8.28
N VAL A 238 -11.98 -7.81 8.69
CA VAL A 238 -11.91 -6.65 9.59
C VAL A 238 -11.25 -5.51 8.82
N GLY A 239 -11.90 -4.36 8.77
CA GLY A 239 -11.42 -3.17 8.10
C GLY A 239 -10.58 -2.30 9.03
N MET A 240 -9.65 -1.55 8.46
CA MET A 240 -8.80 -0.63 9.20
C MET A 240 -8.57 0.65 8.40
N ARG A 241 -8.80 1.78 9.07
CA ARG A 241 -8.43 3.12 8.62
C ARG A 241 -7.26 3.59 9.46
N ILE A 242 -6.16 3.94 8.81
CA ILE A 242 -4.94 4.41 9.46
C ILE A 242 -4.74 5.87 9.12
N GLU A 243 -4.97 6.73 10.10
CA GLU A 243 -4.63 8.14 9.99
C GLU A 243 -3.13 8.31 10.15
N ILE A 244 -2.46 8.78 9.10
CA ILE A 244 -1.01 8.91 9.10
C ILE A 244 -0.60 10.05 10.03
N VAL A 245 0.14 9.71 11.08
CA VAL A 245 0.73 10.70 12.01
C VAL A 245 2.19 10.99 11.69
N ARG A 246 2.88 10.05 11.06
CA ARG A 246 4.26 10.23 10.59
C ARG A 246 4.55 9.30 9.41
N ILE A 247 5.25 9.82 8.41
CA ILE A 247 5.70 9.07 7.24
C ILE A 247 7.17 9.39 6.96
N GLU A 248 7.98 8.35 6.74
CA GLU A 248 9.42 8.48 6.54
C GLU A 248 9.90 7.54 5.43
N GLY A 249 10.61 8.07 4.43
CA GLY A 249 11.25 7.28 3.39
C GLY A 249 12.74 7.10 3.65
N ARG A 250 13.26 5.93 3.24
CA ARG A 250 14.68 5.58 3.29
C ARG A 250 15.11 5.00 1.95
N PHE A 251 15.70 5.83 1.11
CA PHE A 251 16.18 5.42 -0.20
C PHE A 251 17.70 5.42 -0.17
N LYS A 252 18.29 4.23 -0.26
CA LYS A 252 19.74 4.06 -0.30
C LYS A 252 20.11 3.44 -1.64
N VAL A 253 20.59 4.28 -2.54
CA VAL A 253 20.91 3.94 -3.94
C VAL A 253 22.31 4.44 -4.30
N SER A 254 23.24 4.38 -3.34
CA SER A 254 24.64 4.82 -3.47
C SER A 254 24.83 6.31 -3.82
N GLN A 255 23.81 7.14 -3.59
CA GLN A 255 23.86 8.58 -3.91
C GLN A 255 24.90 9.35 -3.09
N GLU A 256 25.34 8.83 -1.94
CA GLU A 256 26.39 9.44 -1.11
C GLU A 256 27.80 9.25 -1.68
N ARG A 257 27.96 8.45 -2.74
CA ARG A 257 29.26 8.11 -3.32
C ARG A 257 29.72 9.14 -4.35
N PRO A 258 31.05 9.33 -4.53
CA PRO A 258 31.60 10.09 -5.64
C PRO A 258 31.05 9.62 -6.99
N VAL A 259 31.01 10.53 -7.96
CA VAL A 259 30.40 10.27 -9.29
C VAL A 259 31.03 9.06 -9.97
N ASN A 260 32.35 8.89 -9.89
CA ASN A 260 33.03 7.74 -10.51
C ASN A 260 32.67 6.42 -9.83
N ASP A 261 32.58 6.39 -8.50
CA ASP A 261 32.13 5.21 -7.76
C ASP A 261 30.68 4.86 -8.09
N ARG A 262 29.80 5.85 -8.23
CA ARG A 262 28.42 5.63 -8.70
C ARG A 262 28.39 5.05 -10.11
N GLY A 263 29.22 5.58 -11.02
CA GLY A 263 29.39 5.04 -12.36
C GLY A 263 29.86 3.58 -12.35
N GLY A 264 30.85 3.25 -11.52
CA GLY A 264 31.33 1.88 -11.35
C GLY A 264 30.28 0.92 -10.78
N VAL A 265 29.41 1.41 -9.88
CA VAL A 265 28.23 0.64 -9.40
C VAL A 265 27.25 0.37 -10.54
N VAL A 266 26.91 1.37 -11.34
CA VAL A 266 26.01 1.21 -12.50
C VAL A 266 26.57 0.17 -13.48
N GLU A 267 27.83 0.34 -13.91
CA GLU A 267 28.47 -0.60 -14.84
C GLU A 267 28.58 -2.01 -14.26
N GLY A 268 28.93 -2.12 -12.97
CA GLY A 268 29.05 -3.39 -12.27
C GLY A 268 27.74 -4.17 -12.24
N LEU A 269 26.63 -3.48 -11.96
CA LEU A 269 25.28 -4.06 -11.96
C LEU A 269 24.83 -4.44 -13.37
N GLU A 270 25.06 -3.61 -14.38
CA GLU A 270 24.66 -3.90 -15.76
C GLU A 270 25.38 -5.13 -16.34
N ARG A 271 26.66 -5.32 -16.00
CA ARG A 271 27.44 -6.50 -16.39
C ARG A 271 26.89 -7.81 -15.83
N MET A 272 26.08 -7.76 -14.75
CA MET A 272 25.45 -8.96 -14.20
C MET A 272 24.31 -9.49 -15.09
N GLN A 273 23.77 -8.65 -15.98
CA GLN A 273 22.73 -9.00 -16.95
C GLN A 273 21.43 -9.59 -16.35
N THR A 274 21.17 -9.40 -15.06
CA THR A 274 19.89 -9.76 -14.43
C THR A 274 18.91 -8.59 -14.44
N ALA A 275 17.60 -8.86 -14.47
CA ALA A 275 16.57 -7.82 -14.43
C ALA A 275 16.70 -6.93 -13.17
N ARG A 276 16.82 -7.58 -12.00
CA ARG A 276 17.00 -6.90 -10.71
C ARG A 276 18.22 -5.98 -10.65
N ALA A 277 19.35 -6.40 -11.24
CA ALA A 277 20.55 -5.56 -11.26
C ALA A 277 20.39 -4.36 -12.21
N LYS A 278 19.75 -4.54 -13.37
CA LYS A 278 19.45 -3.45 -14.31
C LYS A 278 18.53 -2.40 -13.68
N GLU A 279 17.47 -2.83 -13.01
CA GLU A 279 16.55 -1.93 -12.31
C GLU A 279 17.26 -1.14 -11.20
N MET A 280 18.12 -1.81 -10.41
CA MET A 280 18.93 -1.10 -9.42
C MET A 280 19.94 -0.13 -10.07
N ALA A 281 20.54 -0.48 -11.20
CA ALA A 281 21.44 0.40 -11.93
C ALA A 281 20.72 1.70 -12.36
N ASP A 282 19.47 1.60 -12.80
CA ASP A 282 18.64 2.75 -13.15
C ASP A 282 18.39 3.67 -11.95
N PHE A 283 18.10 3.11 -10.77
CA PHE A 283 17.95 3.90 -9.55
C PHE A 283 19.25 4.58 -9.11
N VAL A 284 20.38 3.87 -9.17
CA VAL A 284 21.70 4.46 -8.86
C VAL A 284 22.03 5.61 -9.82
N ARG A 285 21.68 5.47 -11.10
CA ARG A 285 21.86 6.51 -12.13
C ARG A 285 21.03 7.75 -11.81
N ARG A 286 19.75 7.58 -11.46
CA ARG A 286 18.85 8.68 -11.07
C ARG A 286 19.22 9.30 -9.72
N GLY A 287 19.90 8.55 -8.85
CA GLY A 287 20.19 8.95 -7.46
C GLY A 287 18.95 9.00 -6.56
N ARG A 288 17.82 8.51 -7.08
CA ARG A 288 16.50 8.40 -6.45
C ARG A 288 15.73 7.28 -7.15
N LEU A 289 14.66 6.83 -6.52
CA LEU A 289 13.69 5.95 -7.18
C LEU A 289 12.99 6.68 -8.32
#